data_AF-A0A8X7R0L8-F1
#
_entry.id   AF-A0A8X7R0L8-F1
#
_cell.length_a   1.000
_cell.length_b   1.000
_cell.length_c   1.000
_cell.angle_alpha   90.00
_cell.angle_beta   90.00
_cell.angle_gamma   90.00
#
_symmetry.space_group_name_H-M   'P 1'
#
loop_
_entity.id
_entity.type
_entity.pdbx_description
1 polymer ?
#
loop_
_entity_poly.entity_id
_entity_poly.type
_entity_poly.pdbx_seq_one_letter_code
_entity_poly.pdbx_strand_id
1 'polypeptide(L)'
;MSHLSRRHEISGESLHRRYLRPRQHPRWLDGGNNTCPAAMQILHNKDFTPNRTLQRLIEIWSDSVHRRACAESAAPTRNEIADAIDRVKIEKEERYDREILSNILRFARESGDNRAFLAGKDDFVRLLVDLIDFSKLSPSIRTKISDRRRFSNLILKPGRELLTVIVSLFQTGNVELKIDCAGLLEFITVDGESKLLIAERDGLVTELTKSMNGDSDPRLIEASLSFLIAISSPKRVKLDLIREKVITNLTKLLTDDATASSVSVTEKCLKLLESLASTKEGRLVIYGGDGECLKTVVKKHAVTVVWSVCYLFKEEKALEAVMSTNGVTKILLLLQSNCSAAVRRMLTDLLKVFKVYSRSCLAAYDTRTTHIMPF
;
A
#
# COMPACT_ATOMS: atom_id res chain seq x y z
N MET A 1 17.46 43.97 -8.15
CA MET A 1 16.96 42.82 -7.35
C MET A 1 18.10 41.85 -7.13
N SER A 2 18.19 41.33 -5.90
CA SER A 2 18.95 40.16 -5.44
C SER A 2 20.47 40.11 -5.68
N HIS A 3 21.23 40.71 -4.77
CA HIS A 3 22.58 40.22 -4.43
C HIS A 3 22.46 39.09 -3.39
N LEU A 4 23.05 37.95 -3.74
CA LEU A 4 23.18 36.75 -2.92
C LEU A 4 23.87 37.05 -1.59
N SER A 5 23.16 36.81 -0.47
CA SER A 5 23.74 36.74 0.86
C SER A 5 24.34 35.34 1.06
N ARG A 6 25.65 35.20 0.84
CA ARG A 6 26.41 34.03 1.29
C ARG A 6 26.46 34.06 2.82
N ARG A 7 25.63 33.27 3.49
CA ARG A 7 25.84 32.92 4.90
C ARG A 7 27.10 32.07 4.98
N HIS A 8 28.18 32.65 5.51
CA HIS A 8 29.34 31.88 5.92
C HIS A 8 28.97 31.11 7.20
N GLU A 9 28.72 29.81 7.07
CA GLU A 9 28.79 28.88 8.20
C GLU A 9 30.23 28.86 8.71
N ILE A 10 30.45 29.49 9.86
CA ILE A 10 31.70 29.44 10.57
C ILE A 10 31.69 28.13 11.37
N SER A 11 32.40 27.11 10.88
CA SER A 11 32.64 25.85 11.61
C SER A 11 33.10 26.12 13.05
N GLY A 12 32.70 25.29 14.03
CA GLY A 12 33.11 25.41 15.43
C GLY A 12 34.64 25.46 15.64
N GLU A 13 35.41 24.81 14.76
CA GLU A 13 36.88 24.91 14.75
C GLU A 13 37.39 26.31 14.39
N SER A 14 36.65 27.05 13.58
CA SER A 14 37.00 28.40 13.13
C SER A 14 36.88 29.42 14.27
N LEU A 15 35.84 29.33 15.10
CA LEU A 15 35.70 30.17 16.30
C LEU A 15 36.77 29.82 17.36
N HIS A 16 37.07 28.54 17.54
CA HIS A 16 38.12 28.08 18.44
C HIS A 16 39.50 28.61 18.01
N ARG A 17 39.82 28.63 16.71
CA ARG A 17 41.08 29.22 16.21
C ARG A 17 41.13 30.75 16.29
N ARG A 18 39.98 31.43 16.22
CA ARG A 18 39.91 32.90 16.15
C ARG A 18 39.94 33.56 17.52
N TYR A 19 39.32 32.94 18.53
CA TYR A 19 39.22 33.50 19.89
C TYR A 19 40.18 32.86 20.91
N LEU A 20 40.72 31.66 20.66
CA LEU A 20 41.65 30.97 21.56
C LEU A 20 43.09 30.89 21.02
N ARG A 21 43.49 31.75 20.08
CA ARG A 21 44.92 31.93 19.79
C ARG A 21 45.52 32.97 20.73
N PRO A 22 46.33 32.59 21.74
CA PRO A 22 47.13 33.54 22.52
C PRO A 22 48.31 34.06 21.70
N ARG A 23 48.23 34.20 20.38
CA ARG A 23 49.43 34.36 19.54
C ARG A 23 49.84 35.80 19.23
N GLN A 24 49.06 36.81 19.62
CA GLN A 24 49.43 38.22 19.38
C GLN A 24 49.92 38.95 20.63
N HIS A 25 49.34 38.66 21.81
CA HIS A 25 49.74 39.33 23.05
C HIS A 25 51.14 38.95 23.57
N PRO A 26 51.55 37.66 23.59
CA PRO A 26 52.88 37.27 24.05
C PRO A 26 53.97 37.83 23.13
N ARG A 27 53.82 37.67 21.80
CA ARG A 27 54.79 38.22 20.82
C ARG A 27 54.96 39.73 20.90
N TRP A 28 53.91 40.47 21.28
CA TRP A 28 53.96 41.92 21.43
C TRP A 28 54.63 42.35 22.74
N LEU A 29 54.42 41.61 23.84
CA LEU A 29 55.12 41.79 25.13
C LEU A 29 56.59 41.34 25.06
N ASP A 30 56.88 40.28 24.30
CA ASP A 30 58.23 39.74 24.05
C ASP A 30 59.08 40.69 23.20
N GLY A 31 58.43 41.58 22.43
CA GLY A 31 59.08 42.67 21.66
C GLY A 31 59.50 43.88 22.49
N GLY A 32 59.45 43.80 23.82
CA GLY A 32 59.88 44.88 24.73
C GLY A 32 58.82 45.94 25.04
N ASN A 33 57.63 45.84 24.46
CA ASN A 33 56.56 46.81 24.69
C ASN A 33 55.94 46.63 26.09
N ASN A 34 55.77 47.72 26.82
CA ASN A 34 55.28 47.74 28.20
C ASN A 34 54.05 48.65 28.39
N THR A 35 53.43 49.13 27.32
CA THR A 35 52.29 50.07 27.39
C THR A 35 51.07 49.52 26.66
N CYS A 36 49.97 49.29 27.36
CA CYS A 36 48.73 48.75 26.79
C CYS A 36 48.27 49.59 25.58
N PRO A 37 48.14 49.01 24.37
CA PRO A 37 47.78 49.76 23.16
C PRO A 37 46.40 50.44 23.23
N ALA A 38 45.48 49.86 24.00
CA ALA A 38 44.10 50.35 24.11
C ALA A 38 43.91 51.38 25.23
N ALA A 39 44.65 51.25 26.34
CA ALA A 39 44.51 52.12 27.52
C ALA A 39 45.63 53.17 27.65
N MET A 40 46.69 53.07 26.83
CA MET A 40 47.92 53.87 26.93
C MET A 40 48.55 53.91 28.34
N GLN A 41 48.36 52.85 29.12
CA GLN A 41 48.90 52.73 30.47
C GLN A 41 50.06 51.74 30.52
N ILE A 42 51.05 52.03 31.35
CA ILE A 42 52.20 51.16 31.58
C ILE A 42 51.74 49.91 32.35
N LEU A 43 52.04 48.74 31.80
CA LEU A 43 51.71 47.44 32.36
C LEU A 43 52.73 47.09 33.44
N HIS A 44 52.35 47.23 34.71
CA HIS A 44 53.19 46.88 35.86
C HIS A 44 53.28 45.37 36.10
N ASN A 45 52.30 44.59 35.61
CA ASN A 45 52.31 43.13 35.67
C ASN A 45 52.01 42.55 34.28
N LYS A 46 52.80 41.55 33.86
CA LYS A 46 52.68 40.83 32.58
C LYS A 46 52.03 39.45 32.74
N ASP A 47 51.65 39.08 33.96
CA ASP A 47 51.00 37.81 34.24
C ASP A 47 49.59 37.78 33.66
N PHE A 48 49.31 36.78 32.84
CA PHE A 48 47.99 36.59 32.27
C PHE A 48 47.06 35.98 33.32
N THR A 49 46.07 36.73 33.76
CA THR A 49 44.93 36.16 34.49
C THR A 49 43.93 35.57 33.50
N PRO A 50 43.76 34.24 33.41
CA PRO A 50 42.80 33.64 32.50
C PRO A 50 41.37 34.05 32.88
N ASN A 51 40.58 34.44 31.87
CA ASN A 51 39.17 34.77 32.08
C ASN A 51 38.38 33.46 32.29
N ARG A 52 38.29 33.03 33.56
CA ARG A 52 37.61 31.80 33.97
C ARG A 52 36.11 31.81 33.62
N THR A 53 35.49 32.99 33.56
CA THR A 53 34.09 33.14 33.15
C THR A 53 33.91 32.83 31.67
N LEU A 54 34.79 33.36 30.81
CA LEU A 54 34.77 33.05 29.38
C LEU A 54 35.05 31.56 29.13
N GLN A 55 36.00 30.96 29.85
CA GLN A 55 36.28 29.52 29.75
C GLN A 55 35.04 28.68 30.10
N ARG A 56 34.36 28.98 31.22
CA ARG A 56 33.10 28.31 31.59
C ARG A 56 32.00 28.50 30.54
N LEU A 57 31.86 29.70 29.97
CA LEU A 57 30.87 29.97 28.93
C LEU A 57 31.16 29.17 27.65
N ILE A 58 32.44 29.03 27.28
CA ILE A 58 32.86 28.20 26.14
C ILE A 58 32.60 26.72 26.41
N GLU A 59 32.88 26.23 27.62
CA GLU A 59 32.58 24.84 28.03
C GLU A 59 31.07 24.55 27.99
N ILE A 60 30.24 25.41 28.59
CA ILE A 60 28.77 25.28 28.58
C ILE A 60 28.24 25.30 27.14
N TRP A 61 28.75 26.22 26.31
CA TRP A 61 28.34 26.30 24.91
C TRP A 61 28.76 25.06 24.12
N SER A 62 30.00 24.59 24.29
CA SER A 62 30.52 23.37 23.64
C SER A 62 29.71 22.14 24.04
N ASP A 63 29.38 21.98 25.32
CA ASP A 63 28.53 20.90 25.83
C ASP A 63 27.10 20.97 25.27
N SER A 64 26.57 22.18 25.09
CA SER A 64 25.25 22.38 24.48
C SER A 64 25.24 22.01 22.99
N VAL A 65 26.35 22.23 22.29
CA VAL A 65 26.52 21.88 20.87
C VAL A 65 26.73 20.38 20.73
N HIS A 66 27.53 19.75 21.60
CA HIS A 66 27.71 18.29 21.64
C HIS A 66 26.41 17.56 21.97
N ARG A 67 25.61 18.04 22.93
CA ARG A 67 24.30 17.45 23.25
C ARG A 67 23.30 17.57 22.11
N ARG A 68 23.27 18.70 21.40
CA ARG A 68 22.43 18.88 20.19
C ARG A 68 22.91 18.02 19.02
N ALA A 69 24.22 17.92 18.80
CA ALA A 69 24.79 17.05 17.77
C ALA A 69 24.55 15.55 18.07
N CYS A 70 24.59 15.12 19.35
CA CYS A 70 24.22 13.75 19.74
C CYS A 70 22.73 13.45 19.55
N ALA A 71 21.85 14.41 19.83
CA ALA A 71 20.40 14.24 19.65
C ALA A 71 20.00 14.18 18.15
N GLU A 72 20.74 14.86 17.27
CA GLU A 72 20.42 14.97 15.84
C GLU A 72 21.24 14.04 14.92
N SER A 73 22.32 13.37 15.39
CA SER A 73 23.26 12.63 14.51
C SER A 73 23.47 11.15 14.81
N ALA A 74 23.12 10.62 15.99
CA ALA A 74 23.25 9.18 16.23
C ALA A 74 21.94 8.46 15.89
N ALA A 75 21.90 7.84 14.71
CA ALA A 75 20.98 6.76 14.41
C ALA A 75 21.00 5.74 15.57
N PRO A 76 19.85 5.37 16.18
CA PRO A 76 19.82 4.43 17.29
C PRO A 76 20.42 3.09 16.85
N THR A 77 21.31 2.52 17.66
CA THR A 77 22.01 1.29 17.27
C THR A 77 21.08 0.07 17.35
N ARG A 78 21.43 -1.01 16.63
CA ARG A 78 20.66 -2.27 16.63
C ARG A 78 20.48 -2.83 18.06
N ASN A 79 21.49 -2.66 18.92
CA ASN A 79 21.46 -3.09 20.32
C ASN A 79 20.55 -2.20 21.17
N GLU A 80 20.60 -0.87 21.00
CA GLU A 80 19.70 0.06 21.71
C GLU A 80 18.23 -0.21 21.38
N ILE A 81 17.94 -0.49 20.10
CA ILE A 81 16.60 -0.88 19.64
C ILE A 81 16.20 -2.26 20.18
N ALA A 82 17.14 -3.20 20.22
CA ALA A 82 16.91 -4.51 20.80
C ALA A 82 16.51 -4.40 22.27
N ASP A 83 17.29 -3.66 23.06
CA ASP A 83 17.05 -3.44 24.47
C ASP A 83 15.76 -2.62 24.70
N ALA A 84 15.45 -1.67 23.82
CA ALA A 84 14.20 -0.92 23.90
C ALA A 84 12.96 -1.81 23.71
N ILE A 85 12.99 -2.73 22.74
CA ILE A 85 11.93 -3.72 22.54
C ILE A 85 11.82 -4.66 23.75
N ASP A 86 12.96 -5.06 24.31
CA ASP A 86 13.01 -5.97 25.46
C ASP A 86 12.58 -5.28 26.77
N ARG A 87 12.78 -3.97 26.92
CA ARG A 87 12.22 -3.17 28.03
C ARG A 87 10.69 -3.10 27.99
N VAL A 88 10.12 -2.91 26.80
CA VAL A 88 8.65 -2.89 26.63
C VAL A 88 8.00 -4.23 26.97
N LYS A 89 8.76 -5.34 26.97
CA LYS A 89 8.29 -6.65 27.41
C LYS A 89 7.99 -6.74 28.92
N ILE A 90 8.71 -5.96 29.73
CA ILE A 90 8.72 -6.08 31.20
C ILE A 90 7.66 -5.17 31.82
N GLU A 91 7.49 -3.98 31.28
CA GLU A 91 6.50 -3.01 31.73
C GLU A 91 5.18 -3.26 30.99
N LYS A 92 4.26 -4.02 31.62
CA LYS A 92 2.84 -4.11 31.23
C LYS A 92 2.09 -2.77 31.46
N GLU A 93 2.73 -1.63 31.23
CA GLU A 93 2.09 -0.32 31.41
C GLU A 93 1.45 0.16 30.11
N GLU A 94 0.20 0.61 30.24
CA GLU A 94 -0.75 0.98 29.19
C GLU A 94 -0.34 2.19 28.34
N ARG A 95 0.90 2.67 28.47
CA ARG A 95 1.43 3.80 27.70
C ARG A 95 2.86 3.51 27.25
N TYR A 96 2.96 2.95 26.05
CA TYR A 96 4.23 2.94 25.33
C TYR A 96 4.81 4.35 25.27
N ASP A 97 6.07 4.47 25.67
CA ASP A 97 6.77 5.74 25.55
C ASP A 97 6.84 6.13 24.07
N ARG A 98 6.23 7.27 23.72
CA ARG A 98 6.20 7.79 22.35
C ARG A 98 7.61 7.98 21.81
N GLU A 99 8.58 8.22 22.67
CA GLU A 99 9.97 8.38 22.32
C GLU A 99 10.61 7.06 21.86
N ILE A 100 10.33 5.95 22.55
CA ILE A 100 10.79 4.60 22.16
C ILE A 100 10.27 4.24 20.78
N LEU A 101 8.97 4.49 20.53
CA LEU A 101 8.37 4.22 19.23
C LEU A 101 8.91 5.10 18.13
N SER A 102 9.12 6.38 18.41
CA SER A 102 9.75 7.31 17.47
C SER A 102 11.15 6.83 17.08
N ASN A 103 11.93 6.36 18.05
CA ASN A 103 13.26 5.79 17.82
C ASN A 103 13.23 4.52 16.98
N ILE A 104 12.31 3.59 17.26
CA ILE A 104 12.15 2.38 16.45
C ILE A 104 11.73 2.70 15.01
N LEU A 105 10.83 3.66 14.81
CA LEU A 105 10.41 4.08 13.47
C LEU A 105 11.52 4.83 12.73
N ARG A 106 12.30 5.66 13.42
CA ARG A 106 13.49 6.33 12.87
C ARG A 106 14.51 5.28 12.41
N PHE A 107 14.81 4.30 13.25
CA PHE A 107 15.65 3.16 12.91
C PHE A 107 15.15 2.40 11.68
N ALA A 108 13.84 2.12 11.60
CA ALA A 108 13.22 1.44 10.47
C ALA A 108 13.32 2.25 9.16
N ARG A 109 13.33 3.59 9.23
CA ARG A 109 13.40 4.46 8.05
C ARG A 109 14.78 4.46 7.40
N GLU A 110 15.84 4.31 8.18
CA GLU A 110 17.23 4.44 7.73
C GLU A 110 17.69 3.35 6.75
N SER A 111 17.28 2.09 6.94
CA SER A 111 17.73 0.99 6.06
C SER A 111 16.71 -0.15 5.95
N GLY A 112 16.73 -0.83 4.80
CA GLY A 112 16.01 -2.09 4.61
C GLY A 112 16.49 -3.21 5.54
N ASP A 113 17.76 -3.20 5.94
CA ASP A 113 18.34 -4.18 6.88
C ASP A 113 17.87 -3.96 8.31
N ASN A 114 17.58 -2.70 8.67
CA ASN A 114 16.98 -2.35 9.95
C ASN A 114 15.53 -2.86 10.03
N ARG A 115 14.78 -2.74 8.93
CA ARG A 115 13.43 -3.30 8.82
C ARG A 115 13.45 -4.82 8.91
N ALA A 116 14.41 -5.48 8.25
CA ALA A 116 14.57 -6.93 8.32
C ALA A 116 14.93 -7.39 9.75
N PHE A 117 15.80 -6.65 10.45
CA PHE A 117 16.12 -6.90 11.85
C PHE A 117 14.89 -6.82 12.76
N LEU A 118 14.15 -5.71 12.66
CA LEU A 118 12.94 -5.48 13.44
C LEU A 118 11.90 -6.58 13.17
N ALA A 119 11.69 -6.92 11.89
CA ALA A 119 10.81 -8.00 11.47
C ALA A 119 11.21 -9.39 12.02
N GLY A 120 12.49 -9.61 12.32
CA GLY A 120 12.99 -10.83 12.94
C GLY A 120 12.82 -10.87 14.46
N LYS A 121 12.47 -9.75 15.11
CA LYS A 121 12.19 -9.70 16.55
C LYS A 121 10.70 -9.95 16.83
N ASP A 122 10.43 -11.10 17.46
CA ASP A 122 9.08 -11.52 17.86
C ASP A 122 8.34 -10.52 18.74
N ASP A 123 9.07 -9.91 19.67
CA ASP A 123 8.51 -8.95 20.63
C ASP A 123 8.18 -7.61 19.95
N PHE A 124 8.90 -7.25 18.88
CA PHE A 124 8.55 -6.08 18.06
C PHE A 124 7.27 -6.31 17.27
N VAL A 125 7.09 -7.51 16.71
CA VAL A 125 5.85 -7.88 16.02
C VAL A 125 4.65 -7.81 16.98
N ARG A 126 4.80 -8.32 18.21
CA ARG A 126 3.74 -8.20 19.24
C ARG A 126 3.43 -6.74 19.57
N LEU A 127 4.47 -5.95 19.80
CA LEU A 127 4.38 -4.52 20.06
C LEU A 127 3.65 -3.76 18.94
N LEU A 128 3.97 -4.04 17.66
CA LEU A 128 3.24 -3.46 16.53
C LEU A 128 1.74 -3.80 16.54
N VAL A 129 1.39 -5.03 16.89
CA VAL A 129 -0.01 -5.48 16.96
C VAL A 129 -0.73 -4.86 18.16
N ASP A 130 -0.05 -4.67 19.30
CA ASP A 130 -0.62 -4.08 20.51
C ASP A 130 -0.76 -2.55 20.44
N LEU A 131 0.02 -1.90 19.57
CA LEU A 131 -0.03 -0.45 19.39
C LEU A 131 -1.16 0.06 18.49
N ILE A 132 -1.85 -0.81 17.75
CA ILE A 132 -3.03 -0.49 16.91
C ILE A 132 -2.79 0.75 15.99
N ASP A 133 -1.54 1.15 15.76
CA ASP A 133 -1.23 2.35 15.01
C ASP A 133 -0.82 1.95 13.59
N PHE A 134 -1.85 1.60 12.81
CA PHE A 134 -1.71 1.14 11.41
C PHE A 134 -1.03 2.17 10.52
N SER A 135 -1.13 3.47 10.88
CA SER A 135 -0.45 4.56 10.18
C SER A 135 1.08 4.39 10.16
N LYS A 136 1.62 3.58 11.08
CA LYS A 136 3.06 3.32 11.22
C LYS A 136 3.51 2.03 10.54
N LEU A 137 2.58 1.15 10.16
CA LEU A 137 2.86 -0.07 9.38
C LEU A 137 3.01 0.27 7.89
N SER A 138 4.07 1.03 7.60
CA SER A 138 4.40 1.37 6.22
C SER A 138 4.55 0.11 5.35
N PRO A 139 4.20 0.17 4.05
CA PRO A 139 4.39 -0.94 3.11
C PRO A 139 5.82 -1.53 3.14
N SER A 140 6.79 -0.66 3.45
CA SER A 140 8.21 -0.99 3.61
C SER A 140 8.53 -1.93 4.77
N ILE A 141 7.80 -1.85 5.89
CA ILE A 141 8.00 -2.75 7.05
C ILE A 141 7.31 -4.09 6.75
N ARG A 142 6.10 -4.03 6.19
CA ARG A 142 5.27 -5.19 5.89
C ARG A 142 5.97 -6.21 5.00
N THR A 143 6.59 -5.75 3.94
CA THR A 143 7.36 -6.58 2.98
C THR A 143 8.60 -7.24 3.57
N LYS A 144 9.06 -6.82 4.76
CA LYS A 144 10.24 -7.37 5.44
C LYS A 144 9.89 -8.34 6.57
N ILE A 145 8.62 -8.43 6.96
CA ILE A 145 8.13 -9.44 7.92
C ILE A 145 8.35 -10.83 7.31
N SER A 146 9.32 -11.56 7.87
CA SER A 146 9.78 -12.85 7.32
C SER A 146 8.75 -13.96 7.53
N ASP A 147 8.09 -13.99 8.70
CA ASP A 147 7.03 -14.95 9.01
C ASP A 147 5.64 -14.32 8.94
N ARG A 148 5.15 -14.19 7.70
CA ARG A 148 3.83 -13.63 7.39
C ARG A 148 2.68 -14.42 8.02
N ARG A 149 2.79 -15.76 8.12
CA ARG A 149 1.75 -16.61 8.71
C ARG A 149 1.64 -16.37 10.21
N ARG A 150 2.78 -16.34 10.91
CA ARG A 150 2.79 -16.03 12.33
C ARG A 150 2.27 -14.62 12.63
N PHE A 151 2.64 -13.63 11.83
CA PHE A 151 2.12 -12.27 11.93
C PHE A 151 0.59 -12.24 11.80
N SER A 152 0.06 -12.92 10.77
CA SER A 152 -1.38 -13.10 10.57
C SER A 152 -2.05 -13.74 11.78
N ASN A 153 -1.49 -14.84 12.31
CA ASN A 153 -2.04 -15.52 13.48
C ASN A 153 -2.04 -14.65 14.75
N LEU A 154 -1.03 -13.80 14.94
CA LEU A 154 -0.99 -12.88 16.09
C LEU A 154 -2.05 -11.79 16.00
N ILE A 155 -2.29 -11.29 14.78
CA ILE A 155 -3.29 -10.27 14.47
C ILE A 155 -4.71 -10.83 14.58
N LEU A 156 -4.96 -12.00 13.99
CA LEU A 156 -6.28 -12.63 13.90
C LEU A 156 -6.66 -13.45 15.14
N LYS A 157 -5.88 -13.33 16.22
CA LYS A 157 -6.16 -14.04 17.48
C LYS A 157 -7.57 -13.70 18.00
N PRO A 158 -8.35 -14.71 18.42
CA PRO A 158 -9.65 -14.47 19.05
C PRO A 158 -9.53 -13.50 20.22
N GLY A 159 -10.46 -12.54 20.31
CA GLY A 159 -10.48 -11.50 21.35
C GLY A 159 -9.76 -10.20 20.99
N ARG A 160 -9.17 -10.09 19.80
CA ARG A 160 -8.70 -8.80 19.27
C ARG A 160 -9.76 -8.12 18.42
N GLU A 161 -10.01 -6.85 18.70
CA GLU A 161 -10.95 -5.99 17.96
C GLU A 161 -10.35 -5.36 16.70
N LEU A 162 -9.24 -5.89 16.19
CA LEU A 162 -8.52 -5.27 15.08
C LEU A 162 -9.41 -5.07 13.85
N LEU A 163 -10.09 -6.13 13.46
CA LEU A 163 -10.91 -6.11 12.24
C LEU A 163 -12.08 -5.12 12.42
N THR A 164 -12.64 -5.03 13.62
CA THR A 164 -13.64 -4.03 14.01
C THR A 164 -13.09 -2.60 13.84
N VAL A 165 -11.88 -2.34 14.33
CA VAL A 165 -11.20 -1.05 14.16
C VAL A 165 -10.97 -0.75 12.68
N ILE A 166 -10.49 -1.72 11.90
CA ILE A 166 -10.27 -1.54 10.45
C ILE A 166 -11.58 -1.18 9.74
N VAL A 167 -12.70 -1.84 10.06
CA VAL A 167 -14.02 -1.49 9.51
C VAL A 167 -14.37 -0.03 9.84
N SER A 168 -14.16 0.40 11.09
CA SER A 168 -14.41 1.80 11.49
C SER A 168 -13.52 2.81 10.75
N LEU A 169 -12.28 2.42 10.41
CA LEU A 169 -11.35 3.25 9.62
C LEU A 169 -11.75 3.33 8.15
N PHE A 170 -12.34 2.28 7.58
CA PHE A 170 -12.93 2.38 6.24
C PHE A 170 -14.13 3.34 6.21
N GLN A 171 -14.87 3.47 7.31
CA GLN A 171 -15.99 4.41 7.42
C GLN A 171 -15.53 5.87 7.61
N THR A 172 -14.58 6.10 8.51
CA THR A 172 -14.23 7.45 9.01
C THR A 172 -12.86 7.96 8.56
N GLY A 173 -11.97 7.06 8.15
CA GLY A 173 -10.57 7.37 7.86
C GLY A 173 -10.39 8.15 6.55
N ASN A 174 -9.21 8.77 6.43
CA ASN A 174 -8.78 9.39 5.17
C ASN A 174 -8.33 8.32 4.16
N VAL A 175 -8.10 8.74 2.90
CA VAL A 175 -7.74 7.84 1.80
C VAL A 175 -6.46 7.03 2.08
N GLU A 176 -5.41 7.66 2.61
CA GLU A 176 -4.13 7.01 2.91
C GLU A 176 -4.30 5.89 3.94
N LEU A 177 -5.05 6.15 5.02
CA LEU A 177 -5.34 5.13 6.04
C LEU A 177 -6.14 3.95 5.47
N LYS A 178 -7.08 4.20 4.55
CA LYS A 178 -7.84 3.14 3.89
C LYS A 178 -6.95 2.29 2.97
N ILE A 179 -6.02 2.92 2.25
CA ILE A 179 -5.01 2.22 1.43
C ILE A 179 -4.14 1.33 2.33
N ASP A 180 -3.64 1.88 3.43
CA ASP A 180 -2.81 1.12 4.38
C ASP A 180 -3.56 -0.06 4.99
N CYS A 181 -4.83 0.14 5.37
CA CYS A 181 -5.71 -0.90 5.88
C CYS A 181 -5.96 -1.99 4.83
N ALA A 182 -6.33 -1.63 3.59
CA ALA A 182 -6.56 -2.60 2.51
C ALA A 182 -5.31 -3.46 2.28
N GLY A 183 -4.13 -2.83 2.20
CA GLY A 183 -2.89 -3.57 2.03
C GLY A 183 -2.52 -4.42 3.26
N LEU A 184 -2.84 -3.98 4.48
CA LEU A 184 -2.59 -4.78 5.68
C LEU A 184 -3.46 -6.03 5.65
N LEU A 185 -4.74 -5.89 5.33
CA LEU A 185 -5.69 -6.99 5.17
C LEU A 185 -5.20 -7.98 4.11
N GLU A 186 -4.76 -7.49 2.94
CA GLU A 186 -4.14 -8.33 1.91
C GLU A 186 -2.95 -9.10 2.46
N PHE A 187 -2.08 -8.44 3.20
CA PHE A 187 -0.89 -9.06 3.76
C PHE A 187 -1.20 -10.09 4.85
N ILE A 188 -2.20 -9.90 5.71
CA ILE A 188 -2.54 -10.92 6.71
C ILE A 188 -3.39 -12.06 6.11
N THR A 189 -3.87 -11.92 4.88
CA THR A 189 -4.61 -12.96 4.15
C THR A 189 -3.65 -14.01 3.57
N VAL A 190 -3.35 -15.07 4.33
CA VAL A 190 -2.29 -16.04 4.01
C VAL A 190 -2.84 -17.38 3.50
N ASP A 191 -3.82 -17.93 4.20
CA ASP A 191 -4.36 -19.28 3.98
C ASP A 191 -5.89 -19.29 4.04
N GLY A 192 -6.50 -20.47 3.89
CA GLY A 192 -7.97 -20.59 3.84
C GLY A 192 -8.68 -20.10 5.10
N GLU A 193 -8.09 -20.30 6.27
CA GLU A 193 -8.65 -19.88 7.56
C GLU A 193 -8.62 -18.37 7.71
N SER A 194 -7.47 -17.73 7.50
CA SER A 194 -7.36 -16.27 7.54
C SER A 194 -8.27 -15.59 6.51
N LYS A 195 -8.40 -16.15 5.30
CA LYS A 195 -9.35 -15.65 4.28
C LYS A 195 -10.79 -15.62 4.77
N LEU A 196 -11.25 -16.71 5.42
CA LEU A 196 -12.60 -16.79 5.97
C LEU A 196 -12.77 -15.83 7.16
N LEU A 197 -11.86 -15.88 8.12
CA LEU A 197 -11.92 -15.07 9.34
C LEU A 197 -11.93 -13.56 9.07
N ILE A 198 -11.24 -13.10 8.01
CA ILE A 198 -11.23 -11.70 7.61
C ILE A 198 -12.49 -11.36 6.82
N ALA A 199 -12.85 -12.18 5.82
CA ALA A 199 -13.99 -11.90 4.95
C ALA A 199 -15.33 -11.94 5.70
N GLU A 200 -15.48 -12.83 6.68
CA GLU A 200 -16.69 -12.99 7.50
C GLU A 200 -16.84 -11.87 8.57
N ARG A 201 -15.99 -10.84 8.54
CA ARG A 201 -16.14 -9.69 9.44
C ARG A 201 -17.24 -8.78 8.95
N ASP A 202 -18.24 -8.63 9.80
CA ASP A 202 -19.41 -7.82 9.53
C ASP A 202 -19.04 -6.41 9.06
N GLY A 203 -19.61 -6.04 7.91
CA GLY A 203 -19.43 -4.74 7.29
C GLY A 203 -18.12 -4.54 6.51
N LEU A 204 -17.11 -5.42 6.63
CA LEU A 204 -15.83 -5.19 5.98
C LEU A 204 -15.93 -5.17 4.45
N VAL A 205 -16.51 -6.21 3.86
CA VAL A 205 -16.71 -6.31 2.40
C VAL A 205 -17.59 -5.17 1.91
N THR A 206 -18.64 -4.82 2.66
CA THR A 206 -19.56 -3.73 2.33
C THR A 206 -18.84 -2.38 2.26
N GLU A 207 -18.02 -2.05 3.27
CA GLU A 207 -17.27 -0.78 3.30
C GLU A 207 -16.20 -0.71 2.22
N LEU A 208 -15.49 -1.81 1.94
CA LEU A 208 -14.55 -1.89 0.82
C LEU A 208 -15.24 -1.69 -0.54
N THR A 209 -16.42 -2.28 -0.69
CA THR A 209 -17.20 -2.16 -1.93
C THR A 209 -17.68 -0.73 -2.13
N LYS A 210 -18.01 0.00 -1.05
CA LYS A 210 -18.33 1.44 -1.08
C LYS A 210 -17.12 2.31 -1.43
N SER A 211 -15.91 1.94 -0.96
CA SER A 211 -14.67 2.69 -1.24
C SER A 211 -14.13 2.51 -2.66
N MET A 212 -14.78 1.67 -3.47
CA MET A 212 -14.44 1.44 -4.88
C MET A 212 -15.45 2.12 -5.83
N ASN A 213 -15.89 3.32 -5.50
CA ASN A 213 -16.73 4.12 -6.41
C ASN A 213 -15.87 4.86 -7.46
N GLY A 214 -16.48 5.35 -8.55
CA GLY A 214 -15.75 6.00 -9.64
C GLY A 214 -14.99 7.27 -9.24
N ASP A 215 -15.45 7.96 -8.20
CA ASP A 215 -14.82 9.18 -7.68
C ASP A 215 -13.70 8.91 -6.67
N SER A 216 -13.43 7.63 -6.35
CA SER A 216 -12.40 7.26 -5.36
C SER A 216 -10.99 7.36 -5.94
N ASP A 217 -10.01 7.58 -5.05
CA ASP A 217 -8.59 7.57 -5.43
C ASP A 217 -8.23 6.23 -6.11
N PRO A 218 -7.62 6.24 -7.31
CA PRO A 218 -7.25 5.02 -8.03
C PRO A 218 -6.37 4.06 -7.22
N ARG A 219 -5.51 4.59 -6.32
CA ARG A 219 -4.67 3.77 -5.42
C ARG A 219 -5.51 3.03 -4.38
N LEU A 220 -6.58 3.65 -3.90
CA LEU A 220 -7.53 3.02 -2.98
C LEU A 220 -8.34 1.94 -3.69
N ILE A 221 -8.80 2.21 -4.91
CA ILE A 221 -9.49 1.21 -5.75
C ILE A 221 -8.58 0.01 -5.99
N GLU A 222 -7.32 0.27 -6.39
CA GLU A 222 -6.34 -0.79 -6.65
C GLU A 222 -6.03 -1.62 -5.40
N ALA A 223 -5.78 -0.99 -4.25
CA ALA A 223 -5.50 -1.69 -3.00
C ALA A 223 -6.70 -2.54 -2.54
N SER A 224 -7.92 -2.00 -2.67
CA SER A 224 -9.15 -2.71 -2.34
C SER A 224 -9.36 -3.93 -3.26
N LEU A 225 -9.14 -3.78 -4.56
CA LEU A 225 -9.20 -4.88 -5.52
C LEU A 225 -8.18 -5.98 -5.23
N SER A 226 -6.93 -5.62 -4.92
CA SER A 226 -5.88 -6.58 -4.54
C SER A 226 -6.32 -7.42 -3.34
N PHE A 227 -6.85 -6.77 -2.30
CA PHE A 227 -7.37 -7.46 -1.13
C PHE A 227 -8.56 -8.37 -1.46
N LEU A 228 -9.56 -7.89 -2.20
CA LEU A 228 -10.72 -8.70 -2.60
C LEU A 228 -10.30 -9.94 -3.40
N ILE A 229 -9.32 -9.81 -4.30
CA ILE A 229 -8.75 -10.95 -5.02
C ILE A 229 -8.12 -11.96 -4.04
N ALA A 230 -7.35 -11.49 -3.06
CA ALA A 230 -6.68 -12.34 -2.08
C ALA A 230 -7.64 -13.21 -1.25
N ILE A 231 -8.79 -12.65 -0.85
CA ILE A 231 -9.83 -13.38 -0.09
C ILE A 231 -10.76 -14.21 -0.98
N SER A 232 -10.80 -13.96 -2.30
CA SER A 232 -11.82 -14.56 -3.19
C SER A 232 -11.68 -16.06 -3.47
N SER A 233 -10.72 -16.80 -2.90
CA SER A 233 -10.58 -18.24 -3.22
C SER A 233 -11.67 -19.15 -2.63
N PRO A 234 -12.12 -19.00 -1.36
CA PRO A 234 -13.12 -19.87 -0.78
C PRO A 234 -14.52 -19.58 -1.34
N LYS A 235 -15.31 -20.63 -1.61
CA LYS A 235 -16.66 -20.50 -2.18
C LYS A 235 -17.59 -19.61 -1.33
N ARG A 236 -17.52 -19.71 0.00
CA ARG A 236 -18.33 -18.89 0.92
C ARG A 236 -18.08 -17.39 0.72
N VAL A 237 -16.81 -16.99 0.66
CA VAL A 237 -16.42 -15.59 0.41
C VAL A 237 -16.93 -15.13 -0.95
N LYS A 238 -16.78 -15.94 -2.01
CA LYS A 238 -17.32 -15.58 -3.34
C LYS A 238 -18.82 -15.26 -3.29
N LEU A 239 -19.61 -16.07 -2.59
CA LEU A 239 -21.05 -15.85 -2.46
C LEU A 239 -21.36 -14.54 -1.70
N ASP A 240 -20.59 -14.23 -0.67
CA ASP A 240 -20.74 -12.98 0.07
C ASP A 240 -20.37 -11.76 -0.80
N LEU A 241 -19.26 -11.81 -1.55
CA LEU A 241 -18.89 -10.76 -2.52
C LEU A 241 -19.99 -10.54 -3.58
N ILE A 242 -20.66 -11.61 -4.02
CA ILE A 242 -21.78 -11.52 -4.96
C ILE A 242 -22.99 -10.85 -4.30
N ARG A 243 -23.30 -11.20 -3.04
CA ARG A 243 -24.38 -10.59 -2.25
C ARG A 243 -24.18 -9.09 -2.06
N GLU A 244 -22.94 -8.68 -1.79
CA GLU A 244 -22.54 -7.28 -1.62
C GLU A 244 -22.41 -6.52 -2.97
N LYS A 245 -22.88 -7.09 -4.08
CA LYS A 245 -22.95 -6.46 -5.42
C LYS A 245 -21.58 -6.05 -5.99
N VAL A 246 -20.51 -6.75 -5.62
CA VAL A 246 -19.15 -6.47 -6.12
C VAL A 246 -19.11 -6.50 -7.66
N ILE A 247 -19.76 -7.47 -8.32
CA ILE A 247 -19.79 -7.57 -9.79
C ILE A 247 -20.34 -6.31 -10.45
N THR A 248 -21.38 -5.70 -9.87
CA THR A 248 -21.96 -4.45 -10.37
C THR A 248 -20.95 -3.30 -10.25
N ASN A 249 -20.23 -3.21 -9.14
CA ASN A 249 -19.19 -2.19 -8.97
C ASN A 249 -17.99 -2.40 -9.92
N LEU A 250 -17.55 -3.65 -10.11
CA LEU A 250 -16.51 -3.97 -11.09
C LEU A 250 -16.92 -3.57 -12.50
N THR A 251 -18.19 -3.77 -12.86
CA THR A 251 -18.73 -3.37 -14.17
C THR A 251 -18.66 -1.86 -14.34
N LYS A 252 -19.08 -1.09 -13.32
CA LYS A 252 -19.00 0.38 -13.33
C LYS A 252 -17.56 0.89 -13.51
N LEU A 253 -16.60 0.31 -12.79
CA LEU A 253 -15.18 0.65 -12.90
C LEU A 253 -14.59 0.31 -14.27
N LEU A 254 -15.12 -0.70 -14.96
CA LEU A 254 -14.66 -1.06 -16.32
C LEU A 254 -15.29 -0.18 -17.41
N THR A 255 -16.42 0.45 -17.13
CA THR A 255 -17.13 1.35 -18.05
C THR A 255 -16.78 2.83 -17.87
N ASP A 256 -16.35 3.23 -16.67
CA ASP A 256 -15.96 4.60 -16.38
C ASP A 256 -14.57 4.91 -16.94
N ASP A 257 -14.47 5.92 -17.82
CA ASP A 257 -13.26 6.24 -18.58
C ASP A 257 -12.06 6.59 -17.69
N ALA A 258 -12.29 7.23 -16.53
CA ALA A 258 -11.21 7.63 -15.63
C ALA A 258 -10.52 6.40 -15.00
N THR A 259 -11.31 5.43 -14.56
CA THR A 259 -10.82 4.21 -13.89
C THR A 259 -10.42 3.14 -14.91
N ALA A 260 -11.12 3.04 -16.03
CA ALA A 260 -10.86 2.08 -17.11
C ALA A 260 -9.59 2.37 -17.91
N SER A 261 -9.02 3.58 -17.79
CA SER A 261 -7.71 3.94 -18.37
C SER A 261 -6.55 3.26 -17.63
N SER A 262 -6.71 2.93 -16.35
CA SER A 262 -5.70 2.19 -15.58
C SER A 262 -5.68 0.72 -15.97
N VAL A 263 -4.59 0.29 -16.60
CA VAL A 263 -4.33 -1.11 -16.96
C VAL A 263 -4.37 -2.00 -15.71
N SER A 264 -3.77 -1.53 -14.60
CA SER A 264 -3.69 -2.29 -13.35
C SER A 264 -5.07 -2.53 -12.72
N VAL A 265 -5.92 -1.49 -12.67
CA VAL A 265 -7.30 -1.60 -12.15
C VAL A 265 -8.12 -2.52 -13.05
N THR A 266 -8.02 -2.35 -14.37
CA THR A 266 -8.72 -3.19 -15.35
C THR A 266 -8.35 -4.66 -15.19
N GLU A 267 -7.06 -4.99 -15.11
CA GLU A 267 -6.58 -6.36 -14.93
C GLU A 267 -7.13 -6.98 -13.64
N LYS A 268 -7.09 -6.24 -12.52
CA LYS A 268 -7.60 -6.70 -11.23
C LYS A 268 -9.11 -6.90 -11.23
N CYS A 269 -9.88 -6.00 -11.85
CA CYS A 269 -11.32 -6.16 -12.03
C CYS A 269 -11.64 -7.45 -12.80
N LEU A 270 -10.94 -7.69 -13.91
CA LEU A 270 -11.14 -8.88 -14.74
C LEU A 270 -10.75 -10.17 -13.99
N LYS A 271 -9.65 -10.16 -13.23
CA LYS A 271 -9.21 -11.28 -12.40
C LYS A 271 -10.23 -11.62 -11.30
N LEU A 272 -10.81 -10.61 -10.66
CA LEU A 272 -11.85 -10.83 -9.65
C LEU A 272 -13.14 -11.36 -10.29
N LEU A 273 -13.56 -10.82 -11.45
CA LEU A 273 -14.69 -11.34 -12.23
C LEU A 273 -14.48 -12.81 -12.63
N GLU A 274 -13.27 -13.19 -13.06
CA GLU A 274 -12.93 -14.58 -13.35
C GLU A 274 -13.08 -15.49 -12.13
N SER A 275 -12.60 -15.04 -10.96
CA SER A 275 -12.75 -15.77 -9.70
C SER A 275 -14.23 -15.98 -9.34
N LEU A 276 -15.06 -14.95 -9.50
CA LEU A 276 -16.50 -15.01 -9.21
C LEU A 276 -17.28 -15.82 -10.25
N ALA A 277 -16.87 -15.80 -11.52
CA ALA A 277 -17.49 -16.60 -12.60
C ALA A 277 -17.36 -18.12 -12.41
N SER A 278 -16.49 -18.57 -11.49
CA SER A 278 -16.39 -19.99 -11.14
C SER A 278 -17.60 -20.51 -10.35
N THR A 279 -18.44 -19.64 -9.78
CA THR A 279 -19.70 -20.02 -9.10
C THR A 279 -20.90 -19.80 -10.01
N LYS A 280 -21.96 -20.59 -9.82
CA LYS A 280 -23.19 -20.47 -10.61
C LYS A 280 -23.84 -19.12 -10.39
N GLU A 281 -23.87 -18.66 -9.14
CA GLU A 281 -24.42 -17.39 -8.69
C GLU A 281 -23.66 -16.21 -9.32
N GLY A 282 -22.33 -16.30 -9.41
CA GLY A 282 -21.52 -15.27 -10.04
C GLY A 282 -21.81 -15.17 -11.53
N ARG A 283 -21.89 -16.31 -12.24
CA ARG A 283 -22.26 -16.32 -13.66
C ARG A 283 -23.65 -15.73 -13.92
N LEU A 284 -24.64 -16.13 -13.12
CA LEU A 284 -26.00 -15.61 -13.22
C LEU A 284 -26.05 -14.08 -13.16
N VAL A 285 -25.18 -13.46 -12.36
CA VAL A 285 -25.07 -11.99 -12.31
C VAL A 285 -24.29 -11.44 -13.52
N ILE A 286 -23.22 -12.11 -13.95
CA ILE A 286 -22.37 -11.67 -15.08
C ILE A 286 -23.15 -11.63 -16.41
N TYR A 287 -23.95 -12.66 -16.72
CA TYR A 287 -24.77 -12.69 -17.93
C TYR A 287 -26.22 -12.25 -17.69
N GLY A 288 -26.59 -11.95 -16.44
CA GLY A 288 -27.94 -11.56 -16.06
C GLY A 288 -28.33 -10.14 -16.50
N GLY A 289 -29.61 -9.81 -16.33
CA GLY A 289 -30.16 -8.49 -16.69
C GLY A 289 -30.07 -8.25 -18.20
N ASP A 290 -29.50 -7.11 -18.58
CA ASP A 290 -29.19 -6.72 -19.96
C ASP A 290 -27.83 -7.26 -20.45
N GLY A 291 -27.13 -8.04 -19.62
CA GLY A 291 -25.81 -8.59 -19.91
C GLY A 291 -24.68 -7.56 -19.89
N GLU A 292 -24.86 -6.35 -19.34
CA GLU A 292 -23.88 -5.26 -19.45
C GLU A 292 -22.49 -5.62 -18.93
N CYS A 293 -22.41 -6.41 -17.85
CA CYS A 293 -21.14 -6.93 -17.34
C CYS A 293 -20.43 -7.77 -18.41
N LEU A 294 -21.11 -8.76 -18.98
CA LEU A 294 -20.56 -9.62 -20.02
C LEU A 294 -20.20 -8.83 -21.30
N LYS A 295 -21.04 -7.87 -21.70
CA LYS A 295 -20.76 -6.96 -22.83
C LYS A 295 -19.46 -6.17 -22.60
N THR A 296 -19.25 -5.70 -21.37
CA THR A 296 -18.04 -4.98 -20.97
C THR A 296 -16.81 -5.90 -20.96
N VAL A 297 -16.94 -7.11 -20.42
CA VAL A 297 -15.89 -8.15 -20.47
C VAL A 297 -15.47 -8.46 -21.91
N VAL A 298 -16.42 -8.57 -22.84
CA VAL A 298 -16.15 -8.76 -24.28
C VAL A 298 -15.41 -7.56 -24.88
N LYS A 299 -15.81 -6.32 -24.55
CA LYS A 299 -15.10 -5.10 -25.00
C LYS A 299 -13.65 -5.04 -24.49
N LYS A 300 -13.39 -5.57 -23.29
CA LYS A 300 -12.05 -5.60 -22.67
C LYS A 300 -11.24 -6.86 -23.03
N HIS A 301 -11.72 -7.69 -23.95
CA HIS A 301 -11.03 -8.89 -24.45
C HIS A 301 -10.69 -9.93 -23.36
N ALA A 302 -11.51 -10.01 -22.30
CA ALA A 302 -11.30 -10.93 -21.19
C ALA A 302 -11.78 -12.35 -21.53
N VAL A 303 -10.97 -13.06 -22.32
CA VAL A 303 -11.29 -14.36 -22.92
C VAL A 303 -11.63 -15.42 -21.87
N THR A 304 -10.95 -15.44 -20.71
CA THR A 304 -11.16 -16.45 -19.66
C THR A 304 -12.58 -16.42 -19.10
N VAL A 305 -13.11 -15.23 -18.81
CA VAL A 305 -14.48 -15.03 -18.32
C VAL A 305 -15.49 -15.44 -19.39
N VAL A 306 -15.32 -14.98 -20.64
CA VAL A 306 -16.22 -15.32 -21.76
C VAL A 306 -16.22 -16.83 -22.02
N TRP A 307 -15.04 -17.46 -22.05
CA TRP A 307 -14.89 -18.91 -22.22
C TRP A 307 -15.54 -19.69 -21.08
N SER A 308 -15.41 -19.23 -19.83
CA SER A 308 -16.07 -19.84 -18.68
C SER A 308 -17.60 -19.86 -18.87
N VAL A 309 -18.24 -18.71 -19.09
CA VAL A 309 -19.72 -18.65 -19.18
C VAL A 309 -20.26 -19.31 -20.46
N CYS A 310 -19.62 -19.12 -21.60
CA CYS A 310 -20.15 -19.56 -22.90
C CYS A 310 -19.79 -21.00 -23.25
N TYR A 311 -18.57 -21.45 -22.92
CA TYR A 311 -18.07 -22.77 -23.34
C TYR A 311 -18.08 -23.77 -22.19
N LEU A 312 -17.48 -23.42 -21.05
CA LEU A 312 -17.33 -24.34 -19.92
C LEU A 312 -18.69 -24.67 -19.29
N PHE A 313 -19.52 -23.65 -19.06
CA PHE A 313 -20.83 -23.81 -18.44
C PHE A 313 -22.02 -23.74 -19.41
N LYS A 314 -21.78 -23.40 -20.68
CA LYS A 314 -22.77 -23.42 -21.77
C LYS A 314 -24.04 -22.62 -21.47
N GLU A 315 -23.88 -21.43 -20.91
CA GLU A 315 -25.01 -20.56 -20.53
C GLU A 315 -25.57 -19.87 -21.81
N GLU A 316 -26.80 -20.21 -22.23
CA GLU A 316 -27.39 -19.71 -23.49
C GLU A 316 -27.53 -18.18 -23.52
N LYS A 317 -28.02 -17.59 -22.42
CA LYS A 317 -28.12 -16.12 -22.29
C LYS A 317 -26.77 -15.42 -22.43
N ALA A 318 -25.68 -16.08 -22.02
CA ALA A 318 -24.34 -15.54 -22.21
C ALA A 318 -23.94 -15.53 -23.69
N LEU A 319 -24.30 -16.58 -24.45
CA LEU A 319 -24.07 -16.63 -25.90
C LEU A 319 -24.81 -15.49 -26.61
N GLU A 320 -26.08 -15.26 -26.29
CA GLU A 320 -26.88 -14.16 -26.84
C GLU A 320 -26.25 -12.79 -26.57
N ALA A 321 -25.86 -12.54 -25.32
CA ALA A 321 -25.22 -11.29 -24.93
C ALA A 321 -23.89 -11.04 -25.67
N VAL A 322 -23.06 -12.08 -25.86
CA VAL A 322 -21.80 -11.96 -26.63
C VAL A 322 -22.09 -11.69 -28.11
N MET A 323 -23.08 -12.36 -28.71
CA MET A 323 -23.44 -12.10 -30.11
C MET A 323 -24.00 -10.68 -30.31
N SER A 324 -24.77 -10.17 -29.34
CA SER A 324 -25.34 -8.81 -29.40
C SER A 324 -24.30 -7.68 -29.43
N THR A 325 -23.02 -7.98 -29.13
CA THR A 325 -21.93 -6.99 -29.06
C THR A 325 -20.84 -7.16 -30.12
N ASN A 326 -21.17 -7.80 -31.25
CA ASN A 326 -20.20 -8.21 -32.26
C ASN A 326 -19.05 -9.04 -31.65
N GLY A 327 -19.33 -9.80 -30.60
CA GLY A 327 -18.33 -10.55 -29.85
C GLY A 327 -17.62 -11.61 -30.70
N VAL A 328 -18.34 -12.24 -31.65
CA VAL A 328 -17.73 -13.19 -32.61
C VAL A 328 -16.67 -12.51 -33.46
N THR A 329 -16.93 -11.30 -33.97
CA THR A 329 -15.95 -10.52 -34.74
C THR A 329 -14.73 -10.20 -33.89
N LYS A 330 -14.91 -9.79 -32.63
CA LYS A 330 -13.80 -9.51 -31.71
C LYS A 330 -12.98 -10.77 -31.40
N ILE A 331 -13.63 -11.92 -31.23
CA ILE A 331 -12.94 -13.22 -31.04
C ILE A 331 -12.09 -13.56 -32.27
N LEU A 332 -12.60 -13.35 -33.50
CA LEU A 332 -11.85 -13.58 -34.73
C LEU A 332 -10.64 -12.63 -34.85
N LEU A 333 -10.82 -11.35 -34.52
CA LEU A 333 -9.71 -10.37 -34.51
C LEU A 333 -8.64 -10.73 -33.49
N LEU A 334 -9.02 -11.17 -32.28
CA LEU A 334 -8.08 -11.67 -31.27
C LEU A 334 -7.36 -12.95 -31.71
N LEU A 335 -8.02 -13.82 -32.48
CA LEU A 335 -7.40 -15.04 -32.98
C LEU A 335 -6.32 -14.74 -34.03
N GLN A 336 -6.51 -13.66 -34.80
CA GLN A 336 -5.56 -13.14 -35.78
C GLN A 336 -4.39 -12.37 -35.13
N SER A 337 -4.53 -11.94 -33.88
CA SER A 337 -3.45 -11.29 -33.15
C SER A 337 -2.46 -12.30 -32.57
N ASN A 338 -1.30 -11.82 -32.13
CA ASN A 338 -0.28 -12.66 -31.51
C ASN A 338 -0.67 -13.03 -30.06
N CYS A 339 -1.62 -13.95 -29.91
CA CYS A 339 -2.08 -14.48 -28.62
C CYS A 339 -1.36 -15.78 -28.22
N SER A 340 -1.34 -16.08 -26.92
CA SER A 340 -0.74 -17.32 -26.40
C SER A 340 -1.49 -18.57 -26.87
N ALA A 341 -0.82 -19.72 -26.87
CA ALA A 341 -1.43 -20.99 -27.28
C ALA A 341 -2.68 -21.34 -26.45
N ALA A 342 -2.67 -21.03 -25.14
CA ALA A 342 -3.82 -21.23 -24.26
C ALA A 342 -5.01 -20.35 -24.65
N VAL A 343 -4.78 -19.06 -24.91
CA VAL A 343 -5.84 -18.13 -25.34
C VAL A 343 -6.39 -18.53 -26.71
N ARG A 344 -5.51 -18.91 -27.65
CA ARG A 344 -5.91 -19.40 -28.98
C ARG A 344 -6.83 -20.61 -28.91
N ARG A 345 -6.54 -21.55 -28.00
CA ARG A 345 -7.41 -22.72 -27.74
C ARG A 345 -8.79 -22.27 -27.24
N MET A 346 -8.84 -21.38 -26.24
CA MET A 346 -10.12 -20.86 -25.71
C MET A 346 -10.95 -20.15 -26.77
N LEU A 347 -10.33 -19.30 -27.60
CA LEU A 347 -10.99 -18.61 -28.70
C LEU A 347 -11.55 -19.60 -29.73
N THR A 348 -10.79 -20.65 -30.06
CA THR A 348 -11.24 -21.70 -30.99
C THR A 348 -12.44 -22.48 -30.44
N ASP A 349 -12.43 -22.79 -29.14
CA ASP A 349 -13.52 -23.48 -28.47
C ASP A 349 -14.80 -22.62 -28.42
N LEU A 350 -14.66 -21.31 -28.19
CA LEU A 350 -15.77 -20.34 -28.30
C LEU A 350 -16.38 -20.34 -29.71
N LEU A 351 -15.56 -20.26 -30.76
CA LEU A 351 -16.05 -20.25 -32.15
C LEU A 351 -16.85 -21.51 -32.50
N LYS A 352 -16.45 -22.68 -31.98
CA LYS A 352 -17.21 -23.93 -32.17
C LYS A 352 -18.61 -23.83 -31.58
N VAL A 353 -18.74 -23.30 -30.36
CA VAL A 353 -20.04 -23.16 -29.70
C VAL A 353 -20.92 -22.13 -30.39
N PHE A 354 -20.37 -20.97 -30.79
CA PHE A 354 -21.14 -19.98 -31.55
C PHE A 354 -21.62 -20.50 -32.90
N LYS A 355 -20.83 -21.33 -33.59
CA LYS A 355 -21.25 -21.98 -34.84
C LYS A 355 -22.41 -22.97 -34.65
N VAL A 356 -22.41 -23.71 -33.54
CA VAL A 356 -23.52 -24.64 -33.22
C VAL A 356 -24.75 -23.84 -32.83
N TYR A 357 -24.60 -22.83 -31.98
CA TYR A 357 -25.69 -21.97 -31.51
C TYR A 357 -26.41 -21.27 -32.68
N SER A 358 -25.67 -20.67 -33.61
CA SER A 358 -26.26 -19.99 -34.77
C SER A 358 -27.07 -20.92 -35.67
N ARG A 359 -26.64 -22.18 -35.82
CA ARG A 359 -27.41 -23.21 -36.56
C ARG A 359 -28.70 -23.58 -35.84
N SER A 360 -28.68 -23.70 -34.52
CA SER A 360 -29.86 -24.01 -33.71
C SER A 360 -30.89 -22.88 -33.73
N CYS A 361 -30.46 -21.62 -33.66
CA CYS A 361 -31.37 -20.48 -33.78
C CYS A 361 -32.06 -20.41 -35.15
N LEU A 362 -31.36 -20.79 -36.23
CA LEU A 362 -31.94 -20.83 -37.58
C LEU A 362 -32.95 -21.98 -37.75
N ALA A 363 -32.74 -23.12 -37.08
CA ALA A 363 -33.68 -24.24 -37.10
C ALA A 363 -34.98 -23.97 -36.33
N ALA A 364 -34.97 -23.02 -35.38
CA ALA A 364 -36.17 -22.62 -34.63
C ALA A 364 -37.11 -21.69 -35.42
N TYR A 365 -36.66 -21.12 -36.53
CA TYR A 365 -37.51 -20.47 -37.54
C TYR A 365 -38.00 -21.53 -38.53
N ASP A 366 -38.76 -22.52 -38.05
CA ASP A 366 -39.57 -23.34 -38.94
C ASP A 366 -40.65 -22.43 -39.52
N THR A 367 -40.43 -22.00 -40.76
CA THR A 367 -41.36 -21.15 -41.49
C THR A 367 -42.68 -21.91 -41.56
N ARG A 368 -43.71 -21.42 -40.86
CA ARG A 368 -45.09 -21.68 -41.26
C ARG A 368 -45.26 -21.07 -42.64
N THR A 369 -44.84 -21.80 -43.66
CA THR A 369 -45.10 -21.51 -45.06
C THR A 369 -46.60 -21.64 -45.23
N THR A 370 -47.33 -20.55 -45.02
CA THR A 370 -48.71 -20.43 -45.48
C THR A 370 -48.67 -20.65 -46.99
N HIS A 371 -49.08 -21.85 -47.39
CA HIS A 371 -49.32 -22.22 -48.76
C HIS A 371 -50.36 -21.24 -49.31
N ILE A 372 -49.91 -20.24 -50.08
CA ILE A 372 -50.83 -19.40 -50.87
C ILE A 372 -51.26 -20.29 -52.03
N MET A 373 -52.50 -20.78 -51.99
CA MET A 373 -53.10 -21.44 -53.15
C MET A 373 -53.34 -20.41 -54.25
N PRO A 374 -52.95 -20.69 -55.51
CA PRO A 374 -53.33 -19.86 -56.63
C PRO A 374 -54.83 -20.00 -56.91
N PHE A 375 -55.42 -18.86 -57.29
CA PHE A 375 -56.84 -18.58 -57.46
C PHE A 375 -57.66 -19.60 -58.27
#